data_AF-A0AA92I3R5-F1
#
_entry.id   AF-A0AA92I3R5-F1
#
_cell.length_a   1.000
_cell.length_b   1.000
_cell.length_c   1.000
_cell.angle_alpha   90.00
_cell.angle_beta   90.00
_cell.angle_gamma   90.00
#
_symmetry.space_group_name_H-M   'P 1'
#
loop_
_entity.id
_entity.type
_entity.pdbx_description
1 polymer ?
#
loop_
_entity_poly.entity_id
_entity_poly.type
_entity_poly.pdbx_seq_one_letter_code
_entity_poly.pdbx_strand_id
1 'polypeptide(L)'
;MGIEEAIGATYEALIVIIKITTPVLVVTTVLGMLLTIFQQATNINESTLQQDLKIFATLAILFITGPAIYIALRDYTFVIFDRIAGLN
;
A
#
# COMPACT_ATOMS: atom_id res chain seq x y z
N MET A 1 20.88 22.25 4.13
CA MET A 1 20.36 21.21 3.24
C MET A 1 21.28 21.11 2.04
N GLY A 2 22.35 20.32 2.19
CA GLY A 2 23.18 19.90 1.05
C GLY A 2 22.40 18.94 0.16
N ILE A 3 22.83 18.80 -1.10
CA ILE A 3 22.20 17.90 -2.08
C ILE A 3 22.19 16.45 -1.57
N GLU A 4 23.20 16.05 -0.80
CA GLU A 4 23.34 14.72 -0.20
C GLU A 4 22.23 14.42 0.83
N GLU A 5 21.85 15.39 1.65
CA GLU A 5 20.77 15.26 2.64
C GLU A 5 19.40 15.12 1.96
N ALA A 6 19.19 15.85 0.85
CA ALA A 6 17.98 15.75 0.06
C ALA A 6 17.84 14.37 -0.62
N ILE A 7 18.95 13.82 -1.13
CA ILE A 7 18.98 12.46 -1.69
C ILE A 7 18.69 11.42 -0.60
N GLY A 8 19.31 11.55 0.58
CA GLY A 8 19.06 10.65 1.70
C GLY A 8 17.62 10.67 2.21
N ALA A 9 17.01 11.85 2.29
CA ALA A 9 15.59 11.99 2.65
C ALA A 9 14.66 11.33 1.62
N THR A 10 14.95 11.53 0.33
CA THR A 10 14.17 10.95 -0.77
C THR A 10 14.27 9.42 -0.79
N TYR A 11 15.46 8.87 -0.54
CA TYR A 11 15.67 7.43 -0.47
C TYR A 11 14.85 6.76 0.65
N GLU A 12 14.84 7.36 1.85
CA GLU A 12 14.02 6.85 2.94
C GLU A 12 12.52 6.96 2.64
N ALA A 13 12.08 8.06 2.03
CA ALA A 13 10.70 8.22 1.58
C ALA A 13 10.29 7.09 0.61
N LEU A 14 11.15 6.75 -0.35
CA LEU A 14 10.92 5.65 -1.29
C LEU A 14 10.83 4.29 -0.59
N ILE A 15 11.68 4.02 0.41
CA ILE A 15 11.60 2.79 1.20
C ILE A 15 10.27 2.71 1.95
N VAL A 16 9.78 3.81 2.52
CA VAL A 16 8.49 3.85 3.21
C VAL A 16 7.34 3.57 2.23
N ILE A 17 7.38 4.17 1.04
CA ILE A 17 6.41 3.90 -0.03
C ILE A 17 6.42 2.42 -0.41
N ILE A 18 7.59 1.81 -0.60
CA ILE A 18 7.71 0.39 -0.93
C ILE A 18 7.15 -0.48 0.19
N LYS A 19 7.48 -0.21 1.45
CA LYS A 19 6.95 -0.95 2.61
C LYS A 19 5.43 -0.89 2.71
N ILE A 20 4.82 0.24 2.37
CA ILE A 20 3.37 0.44 2.38
C ILE A 20 2.71 -0.28 1.19
N THR A 21 3.26 -0.12 -0.01
CA THR A 21 2.64 -0.60 -1.25
C THR A 21 2.82 -2.10 -1.46
N THR A 22 3.94 -2.69 -1.02
CA THR A 22 4.23 -4.13 -1.19
C THR A 22 3.13 -5.06 -0.64
N PRO A 23 2.71 -4.95 0.65
CA PRO A 23 1.67 -5.83 1.18
C PRO A 23 0.32 -5.62 0.48
N VAL A 24 -0.04 -4.36 0.17
CA VAL A 24 -1.29 -4.04 -0.55
C VAL A 24 -1.28 -4.65 -1.95
N LEU A 25 -0.17 -4.53 -2.68
CA LEU A 25 -0.01 -5.06 -4.03
C LEU A 25 -0.12 -6.59 -4.04
N VAL A 26 0.61 -7.28 -3.16
CA VAL A 26 0.56 -8.75 -3.09
C VAL A 26 -0.87 -9.24 -2.83
N VAL A 27 -1.56 -8.64 -1.86
CA VAL A 27 -2.91 -9.06 -1.49
C VAL A 27 -3.92 -8.76 -2.60
N THR A 28 -3.86 -7.57 -3.20
CA THR A 28 -4.76 -7.18 -4.31
C THR A 28 -4.53 -8.03 -5.56
N THR A 29 -3.28 -8.39 -5.88
CA THR A 29 -2.96 -9.29 -6.99
C THR A 29 -3.52 -10.70 -6.74
N VAL A 30 -3.30 -11.28 -5.56
CA VAL A 30 -3.82 -12.61 -5.22
C VAL A 30 -5.34 -12.64 -5.26
N LEU A 31 -6.00 -11.65 -4.65
CA LEU A 31 -7.47 -11.57 -4.70
C LEU A 31 -7.99 -11.34 -6.11
N GLY A 32 -7.33 -10.49 -6.91
CA GLY A 32 -7.66 -10.29 -8.31
C GLY A 32 -7.66 -11.61 -9.09
N MET A 33 -6.61 -12.42 -8.93
CA MET A 33 -6.52 -13.74 -9.56
C MET A 33 -7.65 -14.69 -9.11
N LEU A 34 -7.92 -14.77 -7.80
CA LEU A 34 -8.98 -15.64 -7.26
C LEU A 34 -10.37 -15.28 -7.82
N LEU A 35 -10.66 -13.97 -7.91
CA LEU A 35 -11.93 -13.49 -8.46
C LEU A 35 -12.09 -13.82 -9.94
N THR A 36 -11.02 -13.71 -10.73
CA THR A 36 -11.06 -14.07 -12.16
C THR A 36 -11.27 -15.57 -12.36
N ILE A 37 -10.63 -16.42 -11.55
CA ILE A 37 -10.83 -17.88 -11.62
C ILE A 37 -12.27 -18.25 -11.29
N PHE A 38 -12.87 -17.64 -10.25
CA PHE A 38 -14.24 -17.92 -9.84
C PHE A 38 -15.27 -17.59 -10.94
N GLN A 39 -15.06 -16.48 -11.65
CA GLN A 39 -15.92 -16.06 -12.76
C GLN A 39 -15.84 -17.00 -13.95
N GLN A 40 -14.61 -17.40 -14.32
CA GLN A 40 -14.40 -18.35 -15.41
C GLN A 40 -14.96 -19.73 -15.07
N ALA A 41 -14.85 -20.18 -13.82
CA ALA A 41 -15.36 -21.48 -13.38
C ALA A 41 -16.90 -21.58 -13.39
N THR A 42 -17.61 -20.47 -13.15
CA THR A 42 -19.08 -20.44 -13.11
C THR A 42 -19.74 -20.02 -14.42
N ASN A 43 -18.95 -19.67 -15.44
CA ASN A 43 -19.42 -19.10 -16.72
C ASN A 43 -20.26 -17.81 -16.56
N ILE A 44 -20.20 -17.15 -15.40
CA ILE A 44 -20.88 -15.87 -15.16
C ILE A 44 -19.91 -14.76 -15.56
N ASN A 45 -20.04 -14.28 -16.81
CA ASN A 45 -19.30 -13.14 -17.34
C ASN A 45 -20.09 -11.82 -17.21
N GLU A 46 -20.77 -11.62 -16.09
CA GLU A 46 -21.41 -10.34 -15.80
C GLU A 46 -20.39 -9.40 -15.14
N SER A 47 -19.97 -8.38 -15.90
CA SER A 47 -18.94 -7.42 -15.49
C SER A 47 -19.30 -6.64 -14.22
N THR A 48 -20.59 -6.46 -13.95
CA THR A 48 -21.13 -5.80 -12.74
C THR A 48 -20.80 -6.58 -11.46
N LEU A 49 -20.97 -7.90 -11.46
CA LEU A 49 -20.67 -8.74 -10.29
C LEU A 49 -19.17 -8.75 -9.97
N GLN A 50 -18.30 -8.68 -10.99
CA GLN A 50 -16.86 -8.52 -10.77
C GLN A 50 -16.52 -7.19 -10.11
N GLN A 51 -17.19 -6.11 -10.54
CA GLN A 51 -16.93 -4.77 -10.06
C GLN A 51 -17.36 -4.61 -8.60
N ASP A 52 -18.54 -5.10 -8.24
CA ASP A 52 -19.04 -5.05 -6.87
C ASP A 52 -18.16 -5.88 -5.93
N LEU A 53 -17.83 -7.11 -6.32
CA LEU A 53 -17.00 -8.01 -5.50
C LEU A 53 -15.56 -7.49 -5.32
N LYS A 54 -14.99 -6.83 -6.35
CA LYS A 54 -13.69 -6.15 -6.24
C LYS A 54 -13.70 -5.00 -5.25
N ILE A 55 -14.77 -4.21 -5.17
CA ILE A 55 -14.87 -3.09 -4.21
C ILE A 55 -14.86 -3.64 -2.78
N PHE A 56 -15.69 -4.63 -2.48
CA PHE A 56 -15.71 -5.25 -1.15
C PHE A 56 -14.37 -5.90 -0.80
N ALA A 57 -13.74 -6.60 -1.74
CA ALA A 57 -12.40 -7.16 -1.55
C ALA A 57 -11.38 -6.06 -1.25
N THR A 58 -11.37 -4.97 -2.02
CA THR A 58 -10.43 -3.85 -1.82
C THR A 58 -10.63 -3.18 -0.46
N LEU A 59 -11.88 -2.97 -0.03
CA LEU A 59 -12.19 -2.41 1.29
C LEU A 59 -11.72 -3.33 2.43
N ALA A 60 -11.94 -4.64 2.31
CA ALA A 60 -11.47 -5.60 3.30
C ALA A 60 -9.93 -5.59 3.43
N ILE A 61 -9.22 -5.52 2.30
CA ILE A 61 -7.76 -5.42 2.26
C ILE A 61 -7.29 -4.12 2.90
N LEU A 62 -7.92 -2.98 2.59
CA LEU A 62 -7.57 -1.70 3.20
C LEU A 62 -7.77 -1.73 4.71
N PHE A 63 -8.82 -2.39 5.22
CA PHE A 63 -9.02 -2.58 6.65
C PHE A 63 -7.91 -3.42 7.29
N ILE A 64 -7.53 -4.54 6.66
CA ILE A 64 -6.48 -5.43 7.16
C ILE A 64 -5.11 -4.76 7.11
N THR A 65 -4.83 -4.00 6.04
CA THR A 65 -3.53 -3.38 5.79
C THR A 65 -3.42 -1.99 6.42
N GLY A 66 -4.55 -1.40 6.87
CA GLY A 66 -4.62 -0.08 7.49
C GLY A 66 -3.64 0.14 8.64
N PRO A 67 -3.49 -0.81 9.60
CA PRO A 67 -2.50 -0.70 10.67
C PRO A 67 -1.06 -0.59 10.15
N ALA A 68 -0.69 -1.36 9.12
CA ALA A 68 0.65 -1.33 8.55
C ALA A 68 0.95 0.01 7.85
N ILE A 69 -0.04 0.56 7.14
CA ILE A 69 0.06 1.89 6.52
C ILE A 69 0.28 2.97 7.58
N TYR A 70 -0.49 2.90 8.67
CA TYR A 70 -0.39 3.86 9.76
C TYR A 70 0.97 3.83 10.45
N ILE A 71 1.52 2.64 10.74
CA ILE A 71 2.85 2.48 11.35
C ILE A 71 3.92 3.10 10.44
N ALA A 72 3.91 2.78 9.15
CA ALA A 72 4.90 3.28 8.22
C ALA A 72 4.87 4.82 8.07
N LEU A 73 3.68 5.43 8.06
CA LEU A 73 3.54 6.89 8.03
C LEU A 73 3.98 7.55 9.34
N ARG A 74 3.65 6.94 10.48
CA ARG A 74 4.09 7.40 11.79
C ARG A 74 5.62 7.38 11.88
N ASP A 75 6.25 6.27 11.51
CA ASP A 75 7.70 6.10 11.59
C ASP A 75 8.42 7.13 10.72
N TYR A 76 7.93 7.35 9.49
CA TYR A 76 8.46 8.38 8.61
C TYR A 76 8.29 9.80 9.18
N THR A 77 7.16 10.06 9.83
CA THR A 77 6.90 11.34 10.48
C THR A 77 7.94 11.60 11.58
N PHE A 78 8.21 10.61 12.44
CA PHE A 78 9.25 10.73 13.47
C PHE A 78 10.64 10.94 12.89
N VAL A 79 11.00 10.25 11.81
CA VAL A 79 12.27 10.46 11.11
C VAL A 79 12.43 11.89 10.61
N ILE A 80 11.37 12.50 10.07
CA ILE A 80 11.39 13.91 9.66
C ILE A 80 11.58 14.82 10.88
N PHE A 81 10.83 14.60 11.96
CA PHE A 81 10.95 15.43 13.16
C PHE A 81 12.32 15.32 13.82
N ASP A 82 12.91 14.14 13.89
CA ASP A 82 14.27 13.93 14.40
C ASP A 82 15.32 14.63 13.52
N ARG A 83 15.16 14.58 12.20
CA ARG A 83 16.02 15.33 11.26
C ARG A 83 15.90 16.84 11.46
N ILE A 84 14.71 17.36 11.76
CA ILE A 84 14.50 18.78 12.07
C ILE A 84 15.09 19.15 13.43
N ALA A 85 14.92 18.30 14.45
CA ALA A 85 15.43 18.55 15.80
C ALA A 85 16.96 18.40 15.92
N GLY A 86 17.57 17.55 15.08
CA GLY A 86 19.02 17.36 14.97
C GLY A 86 19.76 18.42 14.14
N LEU A 87 19.03 19.39 13.55
CA LEU A 87 19.60 20.54 12.83
C LEU A 87 19.97 21.72 13.77
N ASN A 88 20.34 21.45 15.02
CA ASN A 88 20.97 22.42 15.92
C ASN A 88 22.49 22.33 15.85
#